data_AF-A0A0J1D1B0-F1
#
_entry.id   AF-A0A0J1D1B0-F1
#
_cell.length_a   1.000
_cell.length_b   1.000
_cell.length_c   1.000
_cell.angle_alpha   90.00
_cell.angle_beta   90.00
_cell.angle_gamma   90.00
#
_symmetry.space_group_name_H-M   'P 1'
#
loop_
_entity.id
_entity.type
_entity.pdbx_description
1 polymer ?
#
loop_
_entity_poly.entity_id
_entity_poly.type
_entity_poly.pdbx_seq_one_letter_code
_entity_poly.pdbx_strand_id
1 'polypeptide(L)'
;MSLCVIAWSLLTALACIEFAAKGRIGLSELNVFVSLLGVAMGSVFYGASARRLMDLNFPGWSVKVLAFPLIGVIVLAVLCFLSGQRWANDFGPARSPSGFLKVAAALILLLVAIPVRRWALLIYFHTRYLLLNGGF
;
A
#
# COMPACT_ATOMS: atom_id res chain seq x y z
N MET A 1 5.57 -3.13 2.12
CA MET A 1 4.76 -2.77 0.95
C MET A 1 3.49 -3.61 0.92
N SER A 2 3.52 -4.86 0.43
CA SER A 2 2.31 -5.70 0.30
C SER A 2 1.55 -5.94 1.61
N LEU A 3 2.26 -6.19 2.73
CA LEU A 3 1.65 -6.35 4.06
C LEU A 3 0.84 -5.11 4.49
N CYS A 4 1.33 -3.91 4.19
CA CYS A 4 0.64 -2.66 4.52
C CYS A 4 -0.66 -2.52 3.72
N VAL A 5 -0.67 -2.96 2.46
CA VAL A 5 -1.89 -3.01 1.63
C VAL A 5 -2.89 -4.00 2.20
N ILE A 6 -2.44 -5.18 2.63
CA ILE A 6 -3.29 -6.20 3.27
C ILE A 6 -3.90 -5.61 4.56
N ALA A 7 -3.09 -5.02 5.44
CA ALA A 7 -3.56 -4.41 6.68
C ALA A 7 -4.60 -3.31 6.43
N TRP A 8 -4.31 -2.38 5.51
CA TRP A 8 -5.25 -1.33 5.10
C TRP A 8 -6.57 -1.91 4.58
N SER A 9 -6.49 -2.95 3.74
CA SER A 9 -7.66 -3.60 3.14
C SER A 9 -8.52 -4.29 4.19
N LEU A 10 -7.91 -5.02 5.12
CA LEU A 10 -8.62 -5.70 6.21
C LEU A 10 -9.29 -4.69 7.15
N LEU A 11 -8.58 -3.64 7.56
CA LEU A 11 -9.15 -2.60 8.44
C LEU A 11 -10.29 -1.84 7.76
N THR A 12 -10.19 -1.57 6.47
CA THR A 12 -11.25 -0.93 5.68
C THR A 12 -12.49 -1.83 5.60
N ALA A 13 -12.30 -3.12 5.31
CA ALA A 13 -13.41 -4.07 5.26
C ALA A 13 -14.07 -4.26 6.63
N LEU A 14 -13.28 -4.34 7.71
CA LEU A 14 -13.78 -4.38 9.08
C LEU A 14 -14.60 -3.13 9.42
N ALA A 15 -14.13 -1.94 9.06
CA ALA A 15 -14.90 -0.71 9.25
C ALA A 15 -16.26 -0.75 8.54
N CYS A 16 -16.29 -1.30 7.33
CA CYS A 16 -17.52 -1.41 6.55
C CYS A 16 -18.50 -2.44 7.16
N ILE A 17 -18.02 -3.63 7.53
CA ILE A 17 -18.86 -4.73 8.00
C ILE A 17 -19.29 -4.54 9.47
N GLU A 18 -18.37 -4.15 10.34
CA GLU A 18 -18.61 -4.12 11.79
C GLU A 18 -19.21 -2.81 12.28
N PHE A 19 -18.96 -1.70 11.58
CA PHE A 19 -19.42 -0.38 12.01
C PHE A 19 -20.47 0.18 11.07
N ALA A 20 -20.19 0.30 9.77
CA ALA A 20 -21.11 0.93 8.84
C ALA A 20 -22.37 0.09 8.57
N ALA A 21 -22.23 -1.22 8.31
CA ALA A 21 -23.38 -2.10 8.08
C ALA A 21 -24.27 -2.30 9.31
N LYS A 22 -23.75 -2.01 10.52
CA LYS A 22 -24.53 -2.03 11.78
C LYS A 22 -25.11 -0.66 12.14
N GLY A 23 -25.03 0.34 11.25
CA GLY A 23 -25.53 1.69 11.48
C GLY A 23 -24.80 2.49 12.57
N ARG A 24 -23.60 2.06 12.99
CA ARG A 24 -22.84 2.72 14.06
C ARG A 24 -22.08 3.96 13.59
N ILE A 25 -21.75 4.01 12.31
CA ILE A 25 -21.02 5.12 11.68
C ILE A 25 -21.74 5.53 10.39
N GLY A 26 -21.76 6.83 10.12
CA GLY A 26 -22.28 7.38 8.88
C GLY A 26 -21.24 7.44 7.77
N LEU A 27 -21.66 8.02 6.64
CA LEU A 27 -20.84 8.19 5.45
C LEU A 27 -19.60 9.07 5.71
N SER A 28 -19.76 10.14 6.50
CA SER A 28 -18.70 11.09 6.80
C SER A 28 -17.57 10.41 7.59
N GLU A 29 -17.96 9.72 8.66
CA GLU A 29 -17.04 8.99 9.55
C GLU A 29 -16.30 7.89 8.80
N LEU A 30 -17.01 7.14 7.95
CA LEU A 30 -16.40 6.09 7.12
C LEU A 30 -15.36 6.68 6.15
N ASN A 31 -15.68 7.78 5.46
CA ASN A 31 -14.75 8.44 4.54
C ASN A 31 -13.51 8.96 5.27
N VAL A 32 -13.68 9.58 6.45
CA VAL A 32 -12.57 10.07 7.27
C VAL A 32 -11.70 8.91 7.73
N PHE A 33 -12.30 7.82 8.23
CA PHE A 33 -11.57 6.65 8.68
C PHE A 33 -10.73 6.02 7.57
N VAL A 34 -11.32 5.78 6.39
CA VAL A 34 -10.61 5.22 5.23
C VAL A 34 -9.52 6.17 4.73
N SER A 35 -9.76 7.48 4.76
CA SER A 35 -8.76 8.49 4.39
C SER A 35 -7.57 8.48 5.36
N LEU A 36 -7.80 8.44 6.67
CA LEU A 36 -6.74 8.35 7.67
C LEU A 36 -5.90 7.08 7.51
N LEU A 37 -6.55 5.94 7.30
CA LEU A 37 -5.85 4.69 6.99
C LEU A 37 -5.04 4.81 5.69
N GLY A 38 -5.60 5.46 4.66
CA GLY A 38 -4.92 5.71 3.39
C GLY A 38 -3.68 6.58 3.54
N VAL A 39 -3.74 7.64 4.35
CA VAL A 39 -2.60 8.51 4.67
C VAL A 39 -1.52 7.72 5.43
N ALA A 40 -1.90 6.92 6.42
CA ALA A 40 -0.96 6.08 7.16
C ALA A 40 -0.28 5.05 6.25
N MET A 41 -1.03 4.41 5.35
CA MET A 41 -0.45 3.53 4.33
C MET A 41 0.50 4.31 3.40
N GLY A 42 0.09 5.49 2.95
CA GLY A 42 0.87 6.36 2.07
C GLY A 42 2.20 6.79 2.68
N SER A 43 2.25 7.13 3.97
CA SER A 43 3.49 7.53 4.65
C SER A 43 4.49 6.36 4.74
N VAL A 44 4.00 5.16 5.06
CA VAL A 44 4.82 3.93 5.06
C VAL A 44 5.34 3.63 3.66
N PHE A 45 4.49 3.75 2.64
CA PHE A 45 4.88 3.58 1.24
C PHE A 45 5.96 4.58 0.82
N TYR A 46 5.76 5.86 1.10
CA TYR A 46 6.73 6.91 0.77
C TYR A 46 8.11 6.63 1.39
N GLY A 47 8.15 6.33 2.69
CA GLY A 47 9.41 6.05 3.39
C GLY A 47 10.13 4.81 2.84
N ALA A 48 9.41 3.71 2.61
CA ALA A 48 10.03 2.49 2.08
C ALA A 48 10.42 2.61 0.60
N SER A 49 9.69 3.37 -0.23
CA SER A 49 10.06 3.68 -1.62
C SER A 49 11.32 4.53 -1.69
N ALA A 50 11.45 5.56 -0.85
CA ALA A 50 12.64 6.41 -0.79
C ALA A 50 13.88 5.59 -0.43
N ARG A 51 13.77 4.71 0.57
CA ARG A 51 14.84 3.76 0.93
C ARG A 51 15.20 2.84 -0.23
N ARG A 52 14.21 2.36 -0.98
CA ARG A 52 14.43 1.48 -2.12
C ARG A 52 15.13 2.18 -3.30
N LEU A 53 14.82 3.45 -3.53
CA LEU A 53 15.51 4.27 -4.53
C LEU A 53 16.97 4.53 -4.12
N MET A 54 17.23 4.84 -2.85
CA MET A 54 18.60 4.96 -2.32
C MET A 54 19.39 3.65 -2.41
N ASP A 55 18.75 2.49 -2.25
CA ASP A 55 19.40 1.19 -2.49
C ASP A 55 19.81 0.98 -3.97
N LEU A 56 19.20 1.72 -4.90
CA LEU A 56 19.50 1.66 -6.34
C LEU A 56 20.41 2.82 -6.78
N ASN A 57 21.05 3.49 -5.83
CA ASN A 57 21.89 4.67 -6.02
C ASN A 57 21.17 5.88 -6.61
N PHE A 58 19.86 6.01 -6.34
CA PHE A 58 19.09 7.21 -6.65
C PHE A 58 18.90 8.07 -5.39
N PRO A 59 18.88 9.41 -5.53
CA PRO A 59 18.68 10.28 -4.38
C PRO A 59 17.26 10.13 -3.84
N GLY A 60 17.10 10.09 -2.51
CA GLY A 60 15.81 9.79 -1.88
C GLY A 60 14.66 10.75 -2.24
N TRP A 61 14.95 11.99 -2.65
CA TRP A 61 13.93 12.95 -3.10
C TRP A 61 13.25 12.55 -4.42
N SER A 62 13.87 11.67 -5.22
CA SER A 62 13.28 11.12 -6.45
C SER A 62 12.01 10.32 -6.21
N VAL A 63 11.76 9.89 -4.97
CA VAL A 63 10.49 9.27 -4.55
C VAL A 63 9.28 10.16 -4.85
N LYS A 64 9.45 11.49 -4.91
CA LYS A 64 8.39 12.43 -5.28
C LYS A 64 7.83 12.15 -6.67
N VAL A 65 8.63 11.59 -7.58
CA VAL A 65 8.17 11.20 -8.92
C VAL A 65 7.19 10.02 -8.85
N LEU A 66 7.33 9.14 -7.83
CA LEU A 66 6.37 8.07 -7.57
C LEU A 66 5.03 8.57 -7.00
N ALA A 67 4.91 9.86 -6.65
CA ALA A 67 3.64 10.46 -6.28
C ALA A 67 2.68 10.59 -7.47
N PHE A 68 3.20 10.55 -8.70
CA PHE A 68 2.36 10.43 -9.90
C PHE A 68 1.76 9.02 -9.96
N PRO A 69 0.43 8.85 -9.91
CA PRO A 69 -0.21 7.55 -9.69
C PRO A 69 0.21 6.50 -10.72
N LEU A 70 0.32 6.89 -11.99
CA LEU A 70 0.70 5.98 -13.07
C LEU A 70 2.15 5.50 -12.93
N ILE A 71 3.06 6.41 -12.54
CA ILE A 71 4.48 6.11 -12.33
C ILE A 71 4.63 5.21 -11.10
N GLY A 72 3.92 5.53 -10.02
CA GLY A 72 3.89 4.70 -8.81
C GLY A 72 3.44 3.27 -9.08
N VAL A 73 2.41 3.06 -9.91
CA VAL A 73 1.91 1.71 -10.23
C VAL A 73 2.92 0.88 -11.02
N ILE A 74 3.61 1.48 -11.99
CA ILE A 74 4.52 0.76 -12.88
C ILE A 74 5.91 0.63 -12.25
N VAL A 75 6.49 1.76 -11.85
CA VAL A 75 7.89 1.81 -11.40
C VAL A 75 8.06 1.12 -10.06
N LEU A 76 7.11 1.24 -9.12
CA LEU A 76 7.24 0.61 -7.81
C LEU A 76 7.26 -0.92 -7.90
N ALA A 77 6.46 -1.51 -8.80
CA ALA A 77 6.47 -2.94 -9.05
C ALA A 77 7.85 -3.38 -9.58
N VAL A 78 8.40 -2.67 -10.56
CA VAL A 78 9.73 -2.93 -11.12
C VAL A 78 10.84 -2.78 -10.06
N LEU A 79 10.81 -1.72 -9.25
CA LEU A 79 11.77 -1.47 -8.16
C LEU A 79 11.76 -2.58 -7.10
N CYS A 80 10.62 -3.26 -6.89
CA CYS A 80 10.55 -4.39 -5.98
C CYS A 80 11.35 -5.61 -6.47
N PHE A 81 11.53 -5.77 -7.78
CA PHE A 81 12.22 -6.91 -8.38
C PHE A 81 13.69 -6.63 -8.77
N LEU A 82 14.08 -5.36 -8.87
CA LEU A 82 15.47 -4.99 -9.16
C LEU A 82 16.39 -5.25 -7.96
N SER A 83 17.44 -6.06 -8.10
CA SER A 83 18.46 -6.13 -7.05
C SER A 83 19.16 -4.79 -6.89
N GLY A 84 19.43 -4.36 -5.65
CA GLY A 84 20.23 -3.16 -5.38
C GLY A 84 21.59 -3.22 -6.08
N GLN A 85 22.17 -2.06 -6.39
CA GLN A 85 23.50 -2.00 -7.00
C GLN A 85 24.54 -2.61 -6.04
N ARG A 86 25.45 -3.42 -6.59
CA ARG A 86 26.44 -4.20 -5.83
C ARG A 86 27.77 -3.46 -5.62
N TRP A 87 27.87 -2.24 -6.11
CA TRP A 87 29.06 -1.40 -6.10
C TRP A 87 28.94 -0.32 -5.01
N ALA A 88 29.87 0.63 -4.96
CA ALA A 88 29.79 1.77 -4.06
C ALA A 88 28.42 2.46 -4.20
N ASN A 89 27.72 2.63 -3.08
CA ASN A 89 26.45 3.33 -3.01
C ASN A 89 26.70 4.68 -2.34
N ASP A 90 26.35 5.76 -3.03
CA ASP A 90 26.60 7.13 -2.58
C ASP A 90 25.61 7.55 -1.46
N PHE A 91 24.54 6.77 -1.25
CA PHE A 91 23.43 7.09 -0.35
C PHE A 91 23.25 6.09 0.79
N GLY A 92 24.23 5.21 1.05
CA GLY A 92 24.22 4.29 2.20
C GLY A 92 25.12 3.07 2.03
N PRO A 93 25.21 2.19 3.04
CA PRO A 93 26.01 0.97 2.94
C PRO A 93 25.44 0.01 1.88
N ALA A 94 26.32 -0.66 1.14
CA ALA A 94 25.95 -1.68 0.18
C ALA A 94 25.18 -2.82 0.89
N ARG A 95 23.96 -3.12 0.43
CA ARG A 95 23.13 -4.18 1.02
C ARG A 95 23.48 -5.55 0.45
N SER A 96 23.47 -6.55 1.32
CA SER A 96 23.58 -7.95 0.91
C SER A 96 22.41 -8.34 -0.01
N PRO A 97 22.63 -9.25 -0.97
CA PRO A 97 21.58 -9.69 -1.88
C PRO A 97 20.39 -10.25 -1.10
N SER A 98 19.18 -9.92 -1.57
CA SER A 98 17.95 -10.49 -1.05
C SER A 98 17.94 -12.00 -1.33
N GLY A 99 18.07 -12.81 -0.27
CA GLY A 99 17.98 -14.26 -0.39
C GLY A 99 16.63 -14.73 -0.93
N PHE A 100 16.63 -15.90 -1.58
CA PHE A 100 15.44 -16.49 -2.22
C PHE A 100 14.19 -16.48 -1.31
N LEU A 101 14.36 -16.80 -0.02
CA LEU A 101 13.26 -16.82 0.95
C LEU A 101 12.57 -15.46 1.09
N LYS A 102 13.33 -14.36 1.10
CA LYS A 102 12.75 -13.00 1.20
C LYS A 102 11.96 -12.64 -0.05
N VAL A 103 12.45 -13.05 -1.22
CA VAL A 103 11.79 -12.82 -2.51
C VAL A 103 10.50 -13.65 -2.60
N ALA A 104 10.55 -14.93 -2.24
CA ALA A 104 9.38 -15.81 -2.20
C ALA A 104 8.31 -15.28 -1.24
N ALA A 105 8.68 -14.86 -0.03
CA ALA A 105 7.76 -14.26 0.92
C ALA A 105 7.11 -12.97 0.38
N ALA A 106 7.90 -12.10 -0.27
CA ALA A 106 7.38 -10.88 -0.88
C ALA A 106 6.39 -11.17 -2.01
N LEU A 107 6.66 -12.18 -2.84
CA LEU A 107 5.77 -12.64 -3.91
C LEU A 107 4.46 -13.20 -3.36
N ILE A 108 4.52 -14.07 -2.34
CA ILE A 108 3.32 -14.62 -1.68
C ILE A 108 2.47 -13.48 -1.12
N LEU A 109 3.07 -12.54 -0.39
CA LEU A 109 2.35 -11.39 0.15
C LEU A 109 1.75 -10.50 -0.95
N LEU A 110 2.43 -10.35 -2.10
CA LEU A 110 1.89 -9.62 -3.25
C LEU A 110 0.67 -10.35 -3.85
N LEU A 111 0.76 -11.66 -4.03
CA LEU A 111 -0.33 -12.50 -4.56
C LEU A 111 -1.55 -12.48 -3.64
N VAL A 112 -1.36 -12.38 -2.32
CA VAL A 112 -2.46 -12.23 -1.35
C VAL A 112 -3.01 -10.79 -1.35
N ALA A 113 -2.15 -9.79 -1.47
CA ALA A 113 -2.57 -8.39 -1.43
C ALA A 113 -3.53 -8.02 -2.57
N ILE A 114 -3.34 -8.58 -3.77
CA ILE A 114 -4.18 -8.29 -4.95
C ILE A 114 -5.66 -8.63 -4.72
N PRO A 115 -6.04 -9.88 -4.40
CA PRO A 115 -7.45 -10.25 -4.18
C PRO A 115 -8.02 -9.58 -2.93
N VAL A 116 -7.26 -9.49 -1.83
CA VAL A 116 -7.73 -8.87 -0.58
C VAL A 116 -8.05 -7.38 -0.78
N ARG A 117 -7.18 -6.65 -1.49
CA ARG A 117 -7.44 -5.24 -1.85
C ARG A 117 -8.68 -5.11 -2.72
N ARG A 118 -8.82 -5.96 -3.74
CA ARG A 118 -9.99 -5.93 -4.64
C ARG A 118 -11.28 -6.16 -3.85
N TRP A 119 -11.30 -7.16 -2.98
CA TRP A 119 -12.44 -7.46 -2.12
C TRP A 119 -12.80 -6.29 -1.19
N ALA A 120 -11.82 -5.71 -0.48
CA ALA A 120 -12.04 -4.59 0.42
C ALA A 120 -12.60 -3.34 -0.31
N LEU A 121 -12.09 -3.05 -1.51
CA LEU A 121 -12.61 -1.95 -2.33
C LEU A 121 -14.06 -2.18 -2.76
N LEU A 122 -14.41 -3.40 -3.16
CA LEU A 122 -15.79 -3.73 -3.54
C LEU A 122 -16.74 -3.54 -2.35
N ILE A 123 -16.37 -4.01 -1.17
CA ILE A 123 -17.15 -3.79 0.06
C ILE A 123 -17.28 -2.30 0.35
N TYR A 124 -16.17 -1.56 0.36
CA TYR A 124 -16.19 -0.14 0.64
C TYR A 124 -17.10 0.63 -0.32
N PHE A 125 -17.01 0.39 -1.63
CA PHE A 125 -17.88 1.05 -2.61
C PHE A 125 -19.34 0.64 -2.45
N HIS A 126 -19.62 -0.62 -2.15
CA HIS A 126 -20.97 -1.10 -1.91
C HIS A 126 -21.60 -0.47 -0.65
N THR A 127 -20.89 -0.50 0.48
CA THR A 127 -21.34 0.12 1.73
C THR A 127 -21.52 1.63 1.57
N ARG A 128 -20.60 2.30 0.86
CA ARG A 128 -20.71 3.73 0.56
C ARG A 128 -21.94 4.05 -0.28
N TYR A 129 -22.24 3.22 -1.29
CA TYR A 129 -23.45 3.36 -2.11
C TYR A 129 -24.73 3.18 -1.30
N LEU A 130 -24.76 2.19 -0.40
CA LEU A 130 -25.90 1.97 0.49
C LEU A 130 -26.13 3.16 1.43
N LEU A 131 -25.08 3.66 2.09
CA LEU A 131 -25.16 4.83 2.97
C LEU A 131 -25.60 6.10 2.23
N LEU A 132 -25.18 6.30 0.98
CA LEU A 132 -25.60 7.44 0.15
C LEU A 132 -27.09 7.42 -0.18
N ASN A 133 -27.66 6.22 -0.35
CA ASN A 133 -29.06 6.03 -0.74
C ASN A 133 -29.98 5.78 0.47
N GLY A 134 -29.49 5.97 1.70
CA GLY A 134 -30.25 5.70 2.92
C GLY A 134 -30.56 4.22 3.17
N GLY A 135 -29.83 3.32 2.52
CA GLY A 135 -30.02 1.88 2.65
C GLY A 135 -29.25 1.34 3.83
N PHE A 136 -29.69 1.61 5.07
CA PHE A 136 -29.44 0.84 6.30
C PHE A 136 -30.42 1.29 7.39
#